data_AF-A0A6P0TUI3-F1
#
_entry.id   AF-A0A6P0TUI3-F1
#
_cell.length_a   1.000
_cell.length_b   1.000
_cell.length_c   1.000
_cell.angle_alpha   90.00
_cell.angle_beta   90.00
_cell.angle_gamma   90.00
#
_symmetry.space_group_name_H-M   'P 1'
#
loop_
_entity.id
_entity.type
_entity.pdbx_description
1 polymer ?
#
loop_
_entity_poly.entity_id
_entity_poly.type
_entity_poly.pdbx_seq_one_letter_code
_entity_poly.pdbx_strand_id
1 'polypeptide(L)' 'MVRKYQKLVSMMKQYLSDLKVYKVGEVRKDIYIVGKKNTGDYAGVATVSVET' A
#
# COMPACT_ATOMS: atom_id res chain seq x y z
N MET A 1 11.23 -2.24 -14.83
CA MET A 1 10.07 -2.21 -13.91
C MET A 1 10.47 -2.23 -12.44
N VAL A 2 11.41 -3.09 -12.00
CA VAL A 2 11.86 -3.20 -10.60
C VAL A 2 12.24 -1.86 -9.96
N ARG A 3 12.98 -0.99 -10.67
CA ARG A 3 13.41 0.32 -10.14
C ARG A 3 12.24 1.26 -9.82
N LYS A 4 11.15 1.21 -10.59
CA LYS A 4 9.94 2.02 -10.33
C LYS A 4 9.22 1.54 -9.08
N TYR A 5 9.12 0.22 -8.91
CA TYR A 5 8.54 -0.39 -7.72
C TYR A 5 9.37 -0.08 -6.46
N GLN A 6 10.69 -0.23 -6.52
CA GLN A 6 11.59 0.11 -5.41
C GLN A 6 11.45 1.59 -5.00
N LYS A 7 11.33 2.50 -5.98
CA LYS A 7 11.09 3.93 -5.70
C LYS A 7 9.76 4.16 -5.00
N LEU A 8 8.68 3.48 -5.42
CA LEU A 8 7.39 3.55 -4.74
C LEU A 8 7.48 3.07 -3.29
N VAL A 9 8.08 1.90 -3.07
CA VAL A 9 8.27 1.35 -1.72
C VAL A 9 9.09 2.30 -0.84
N SER A 10 10.17 2.88 -1.37
CA SER A 10 10.99 3.85 -0.65
C SER A 10 10.21 5.10 -0.27
N MET A 11 9.39 5.65 -1.18
CA MET A 11 8.56 6.82 -0.86
C MET A 11 7.53 6.49 0.22
N MET A 12 6.85 5.34 0.15
CA MET A 12 5.86 4.98 1.17
C MET A 12 6.52 4.82 2.55
N LYS A 13 7.69 4.19 2.63
CA LYS A 13 8.44 4.05 3.89
C LYS A 13 8.99 5.38 4.43
N GLN A 14 9.27 6.34 3.55
CA GLN A 14 9.79 7.65 3.94
C GLN A 14 8.70 8.56 4.51
N TYR A 15 7.50 8.53 3.92
CA TYR A 15 6.45 9.51 4.24
C TYR A 15 5.32 8.97 5.10
N LEU A 16 5.22 7.66 5.28
CA LEU A 16 4.17 7.02 6.06
C LEU A 16 4.76 6.17 7.18
N SER A 17 4.26 6.36 8.40
CA SER A 17 4.48 5.47 9.53
C SER A 17 3.39 4.41 9.63
N ASP A 18 3.61 3.36 10.42
CA ASP A 18 2.65 2.27 10.68
C ASP A 18 2.05 1.66 9.41
N LEU A 19 2.88 1.48 8.37
CA LEU A 19 2.46 0.96 7.08
C LEU A 19 1.90 -0.46 7.22
N LYS A 20 0.64 -0.67 6.80
CA LYS A 20 -0.06 -1.96 6.82
C LYS A 20 -0.65 -2.29 5.46
N VAL A 21 -0.77 -3.59 5.20
CA VAL A 21 -1.42 -4.11 4.00
C VAL A 21 -2.69 -4.83 4.42
N TYR A 22 -3.82 -4.38 3.92
CA TYR A 22 -5.12 -5.01 4.09
C TYR A 22 -5.51 -5.69 2.79
N LYS A 23 -5.98 -6.94 2.88
CA LYS A 23 -6.51 -7.70 1.75
C LYS A 23 -7.95 -8.06 2.07
N VAL A 24 -8.88 -7.71 1.19
CA VAL A 24 -10.32 -7.91 1.40
C VAL A 24 -10.90 -8.66 0.20
N GLY A 25 -11.65 -9.73 0.46
CA GLY A 25 -12.20 -10.62 -0.57
C GLY A 25 -11.46 -11.96 -0.67
N GLU A 26 -12.05 -12.90 -1.41
CA GLU A 26 -11.53 -14.27 -1.55
C GLU A 26 -10.85 -14.49 -2.90
N VAL A 27 -11.59 -14.44 -4.01
CA VAL A 27 -11.08 -14.67 -5.37
C VAL A 27 -10.49 -13.38 -5.96
N ARG A 28 -11.24 -12.28 -5.88
CA ARG A 28 -10.77 -10.94 -6.20
C ARG A 28 -10.50 -10.21 -4.90
N LYS A 29 -9.22 -9.92 -4.64
CA LYS A 29 -8.76 -9.24 -3.42
C LYS A 29 -8.50 -7.77 -3.70
N ASP A 30 -9.24 -6.91 -3.02
CA ASP A 30 -8.90 -5.51 -2.92
C ASP A 30 -7.78 -5.34 -1.90
N ILE A 31 -6.67 -4.74 -2.33
CA ILE A 31 -5.46 -4.56 -1.54
C ILE A 31 -5.30 -3.07 -1.23
N TYR A 32 -5.26 -2.74 0.05
CA TYR A 32 -5.00 -1.39 0.54
C TYR A 32 -3.69 -1.36 1.29
N ILE A 33 -2.75 -0.53 0.84
CA ILE A 33 -1.49 -0.27 1.52
C ILE A 33 -1.61 1.10 2.17
N VAL A 34 -1.82 1.14 3.48
CA VAL A 34 -2.17 2.36 4.23
C VAL A 34 -1.16 2.60 5.34
N GLY A 35 -0.76 3.85 5.52
CA GLY A 35 0.02 4.30 6.67
C GLY A 35 -0.38 5.71 7.10
N LYS A 36 0.19 6.17 8.21
CA LYS A 36 -0.12 7.46 8.81
C LYS A 36 0.89 8.52 8.35
N LYS A 37 0.41 9.68 7.90
CA LYS A 37 1.24 10.85 7.62
C LYS A 37 1.65 11.52 8.93
N ASN A 38 2.68 12.37 8.88
CA ASN A 38 3.04 13.25 9.98
C ASN A 38 1.91 14.22 10.41
N THR A 39 0.96 14.53 9.52
CA THR A 39 -0.23 15.34 9.83
C THR A 39 -1.27 14.60 10.67
N GLY A 40 -1.13 13.29 10.84
CA GLY A 40 -2.07 12.46 11.59
C GLY A 40 -3.08 11.71 10.72
N ASP A 41 -3.30 12.12 9.46
CA ASP A 41 -4.22 11.43 8.56
C ASP A 41 -3.61 10.18 7.94
N TYR A 42 -4.47 9.29 7.46
CA TYR A 42 -4.07 8.11 6.70
C TYR A 42 -3.93 8.43 5.21
N ALA A 43 -2.92 7.83 4.59
CA ALA A 43 -2.72 7.88 3.14
C ALA A 43 -2.14 6.55 2.64
N GLY A 44 -2.27 6.26 1.36
CA GLY A 44 -1.93 4.95 0.83
C GLY A 44 -2.15 4.78 -0.66
N VAL A 45 -2.00 3.52 -1.10
CA VAL A 45 -2.29 3.09 -2.47
C VAL A 45 -3.27 1.90 -2.41
N ALA A 46 -4.22 1.88 -3.34
CA ALA A 46 -5.12 0.77 -3.55
C ALA A 46 -4.79 0.04 -4.86
N THR A 47 -4.90 -1.28 -4.85
CA THR A 47 -4.76 -2.13 -6.04
C THR A 47 -5.64 -3.37 -5.89
N VAL A 48 -5.72 -4.18 -6.94
CA VAL A 48 -6.47 -5.45 -6.94
C VAL A 48 -5.53 -6.59 -7.28
N SER A 49 -5.75 -7.74 -6.65
CA SER A 49 -5.17 -9.01 -7.04
C SER A 49 -6.29 -10.00 -7.34
N VAL A 50 -6.16 -10.77 -8.41
CA VAL A 50 -7.04 -11.89 -8.72
C VAL A 50 -6.23 -13.15 -8.47
N GLU A 51 -6.71 -13.99 -7.55
CA GLU A 51 -6.12 -15.29 -7.25
C GLU A 51 -7.06 -16.38 -7.81
N THR A 52 -6.51 -17.26 -8.64
CA THR A 52 -7.19 -18.38 -9.30
C THR A 52 -6.56 -19.69 -8.91
#